data_AF-A0A7Y7IXK4-F1
#
_entry.id   AF-A0A7Y7IXK4-F1
#
_cell.length_a   1.000
_cell.length_b   1.000
_cell.length_c   1.000
_cell.angle_alpha   90.00
_cell.angle_beta   90.00
_cell.angle_gamma   90.00
#
_symmetry.space_group_name_H-M   'P 1'
#
loop_
_entity.id
_entity.type
_entity.pdbx_description
1 polymer ?
#
loop_
_entity_poly.entity_id
_entity_poly.type
_entity_poly.pdbx_seq_one_letter_code
_entity_poly.pdbx_strand_id
1 'polypeptide(L)'
;MSVTSDQIRAARALLHLPQEELARRARVSVVTIRRLESPLAAARVAPPASDTIRQALEQAGVEFIPHGVRRRQPEQDKTALLSRLQAISRASAARLQGIAPLTDEDLYDDNGLPA
;
A
#
# COMPACT_ATOMS: atom_id res chain seq x y z
N MET A 1 1.01 -15.06 -12.30
CA MET A 1 0.02 -15.15 -11.21
C MET A 1 -1.37 -15.03 -11.80
N SER A 2 -2.28 -15.97 -11.51
CA SER A 2 -3.67 -15.89 -11.96
C SER A 2 -4.42 -14.85 -11.12
N VAL A 3 -5.02 -13.85 -11.76
CA VAL A 3 -5.88 -12.85 -11.12
C VAL A 3 -7.34 -13.22 -11.30
N THR A 4 -8.14 -13.01 -10.26
CA THR A 4 -9.59 -13.30 -10.29
C THR A 4 -10.39 -12.07 -10.76
N SER A 5 -11.63 -12.31 -11.21
CA SER A 5 -12.59 -11.23 -11.54
C SER A 5 -12.79 -10.24 -10.41
N ASP A 6 -12.84 -10.74 -9.18
CA ASP A 6 -13.05 -9.92 -7.99
C ASP A 6 -11.83 -9.04 -7.72
N GLN A 7 -10.63 -9.57 -7.88
CA GLN A 7 -9.40 -8.78 -7.76
C GLN A 7 -9.31 -7.71 -8.87
N ILE A 8 -9.70 -8.01 -10.10
CA ILE A 8 -9.71 -7.03 -11.20
C ILE A 8 -10.70 -5.90 -10.90
N ARG A 9 -11.91 -6.25 -10.46
CA ARG A 9 -12.95 -5.28 -10.08
C ARG A 9 -12.50 -4.41 -8.91
N ALA A 10 -11.90 -5.03 -7.89
CA ALA A 10 -11.35 -4.34 -6.74
C ALA A 10 -10.21 -3.39 -7.15
N ALA A 11 -9.28 -3.82 -8.00
CA ALA A 11 -8.19 -2.98 -8.48
C ALA A 11 -8.70 -1.76 -9.25
N ARG A 12 -9.67 -1.98 -10.15
CA ARG A 12 -10.31 -0.90 -10.91
C ARG A 12 -11.00 0.11 -9.99
N ALA A 13 -11.76 -0.38 -9.01
CA ALA A 13 -12.43 0.48 -8.02
C ALA A 13 -11.42 1.28 -7.19
N LEU A 14 -10.33 0.63 -6.74
CA LEU A 14 -9.27 1.26 -5.94
C LEU A 14 -8.55 2.39 -6.68
N LEU A 15 -8.47 2.30 -8.01
CA LEU A 15 -7.88 3.29 -8.90
C LEU A 15 -8.87 4.33 -9.43
N HIS A 16 -10.16 4.22 -9.10
CA HIS A 16 -11.24 5.00 -9.71
C HIS A 16 -11.21 4.97 -11.25
N LEU A 17 -10.79 3.83 -11.83
CA LEU A 17 -10.54 3.71 -13.25
C LEU A 17 -11.85 3.31 -13.99
N PRO A 18 -12.30 4.05 -15.02
CA PRO A 18 -13.43 3.64 -15.85
C PRO A 18 -13.12 2.35 -16.64
N GLN A 19 -14.14 1.55 -16.97
CA GLN A 19 -13.95 0.32 -17.76
C GLN A 19 -13.39 0.62 -19.16
N GLU A 20 -13.85 1.70 -19.79
CA GLU A 20 -13.41 2.16 -21.10
C GLU A 20 -11.94 2.56 -21.10
N GLU A 21 -11.49 3.21 -20.02
CA GLU A 21 -10.09 3.58 -19.86
C GLU A 21 -9.21 2.36 -19.60
N LEU A 22 -9.66 1.43 -18.76
CA LEU A 22 -8.94 0.16 -18.56
C LEU A 22 -8.83 -0.62 -19.88
N ALA A 23 -9.91 -0.67 -20.67
CA ALA A 23 -9.92 -1.31 -21.97
C ALA A 23 -8.88 -0.70 -22.92
N ARG A 24 -8.81 0.64 -22.99
CA ARG A 24 -7.77 1.35 -23.76
C ARG A 24 -6.36 1.01 -23.28
N ARG A 25 -6.09 1.10 -21.98
CA ARG A 25 -4.76 0.80 -21.41
C ARG A 25 -4.32 -0.64 -21.67
N ALA A 26 -5.24 -1.58 -21.54
CA ALA A 26 -4.99 -3.01 -21.75
C ALA A 26 -5.06 -3.44 -23.23
N ARG A 27 -5.40 -2.52 -24.16
CA ARG A 27 -5.58 -2.77 -25.60
C ARG A 27 -6.57 -3.90 -25.90
N VAL A 28 -7.70 -3.90 -25.20
CA VAL A 28 -8.81 -4.85 -25.38
C VAL A 28 -10.14 -4.12 -25.58
N SER A 29 -11.18 -4.84 -25.98
CA SER A 29 -12.53 -4.26 -26.05
C SER A 29 -13.12 -4.03 -24.66
N VAL A 30 -14.00 -3.03 -24.51
CA VAL A 30 -14.75 -2.83 -23.25
C VAL A 30 -15.63 -4.04 -22.90
N VAL A 31 -16.09 -4.79 -23.91
CA VAL A 31 -16.84 -6.04 -23.72
C VAL A 31 -15.97 -7.10 -23.06
N THR A 32 -14.68 -7.17 -23.39
CA THR A 32 -13.71 -8.06 -22.74
C THR A 32 -13.58 -7.72 -21.25
N ILE A 33 -13.47 -6.43 -20.90
CA ILE A 33 -13.43 -5.97 -19.50
C ILE A 33 -14.71 -6.38 -18.76
N ARG A 34 -15.89 -6.10 -19.34
CA ARG A 34 -17.19 -6.46 -18.73
C ARG A 34 -17.35 -7.96 -18.50
N ARG A 35 -16.87 -8.80 -19.44
CA ARG A 35 -16.86 -10.26 -19.29
C ARG A 35 -15.92 -10.71 -18.18
N LEU A 36 -14.75 -10.10 -18.08
CA LEU A 36 -13.74 -10.47 -17.09
C LEU A 36 -14.14 -10.05 -15.66
N GLU A 37 -14.84 -8.93 -15.52
CA GLU A 37 -15.41 -8.48 -14.24
C GLU A 37 -16.66 -9.26 -13.81
N SER A 38 -17.25 -10.05 -14.72
CA SER A 38 -18.39 -10.92 -14.41
C SER A 38 -17.91 -12.29 -13.92
N PRO A 39 -18.23 -12.69 -12.67
CA PRO A 39 -17.79 -13.97 -12.11
C PRO A 39 -18.16 -15.19 -12.96
N LEU A 40 -19.35 -15.15 -13.60
CA LEU A 40 -19.88 -16.24 -14.41
C LEU A 40 -19.25 -16.33 -15.80
N ALA A 41 -18.73 -15.22 -16.33
CA ALA A 41 -18.21 -15.13 -17.70
C ALA A 41 -16.68 -15.10 -17.76
N ALA A 42 -16.00 -14.93 -16.64
CA ALA A 42 -14.55 -14.80 -16.58
C ALA A 42 -13.79 -16.03 -17.06
N ALA A 43 -14.32 -17.24 -16.81
CA ALA A 43 -13.75 -18.49 -17.31
C ALA A 43 -13.73 -18.57 -18.85
N ARG A 44 -14.46 -17.68 -19.54
CA ARG A 44 -14.53 -17.60 -21.02
C ARG A 44 -13.59 -16.55 -21.60
N VAL A 45 -12.82 -15.83 -20.78
CA VAL A 45 -11.84 -14.84 -21.25
C VAL A 45 -10.49 -15.54 -21.46
N ALA A 46 -9.91 -15.36 -22.64
CA ALA A 46 -8.63 -15.99 -22.97
C ALA A 46 -7.52 -15.53 -22.00
N PRO A 47 -6.62 -16.43 -21.56
CA PRO A 47 -5.52 -16.10 -20.64
C PRO A 47 -4.67 -14.88 -21.05
N PRO A 48 -4.32 -14.68 -22.34
CA PRO A 48 -3.53 -13.51 -22.76
C PRO A 48 -4.20 -12.16 -22.47
N ALA A 49 -5.54 -12.09 -22.59
CA ALA A 49 -6.27 -10.86 -22.29
C ALA A 49 -6.28 -10.56 -20.78
N SER A 50 -6.33 -11.59 -19.94
CA SER A 50 -6.27 -11.44 -18.48
C SER A 50 -4.90 -10.90 -18.05
N ASP A 51 -3.82 -11.32 -18.71
CA ASP A 51 -2.47 -10.85 -18.41
C ASP A 51 -2.26 -9.38 -18.82
N THR A 52 -2.74 -8.94 -19.98
CA THR A 52 -2.63 -7.51 -20.39
C THR A 52 -3.44 -6.59 -19.47
N ILE A 53 -4.61 -7.05 -19.02
CA ILE A 53 -5.45 -6.31 -18.06
C ILE A 53 -4.76 -6.23 -16.69
N ARG A 54 -4.17 -7.32 -16.20
CA ARG A 54 -3.36 -7.32 -14.97
C ARG A 54 -2.24 -6.29 -15.06
N GLN A 55 -1.45 -6.34 -16.14
CA GLN A 55 -0.32 -5.43 -16.34
C GLN A 55 -0.76 -3.97 -16.40
N ALA A 56 -1.85 -3.66 -17.10
CA ALA A 56 -2.39 -2.30 -17.19
C ALA A 56 -2.79 -1.75 -15.81
N LEU A 57 -3.38 -2.59 -14.94
CA LEU A 57 -3.72 -2.22 -13.57
C LEU A 57 -2.47 -2.03 -12.71
N GLU A 58 -1.49 -2.92 -12.81
CA GLU A 58 -0.21 -2.80 -12.09
C GLU A 58 0.55 -1.52 -12.46
N GLN A 59 0.59 -1.19 -13.75
CA GLN A 59 1.18 0.06 -14.25
C GLN A 59 0.41 1.30 -13.77
N ALA A 60 -0.91 1.18 -13.58
CA ALA A 60 -1.73 2.24 -13.01
C ALA A 60 -1.54 2.41 -11.49
N GLY A 61 -0.76 1.55 -10.84
CA GLY A 61 -0.35 1.72 -9.44
C GLY A 61 -1.01 0.80 -8.44
N VAL A 62 -1.52 -0.37 -8.85
CA VAL A 62 -1.88 -1.43 -7.91
C VAL A 62 -0.85 -2.54 -7.87
N GLU A 63 -0.95 -3.36 -6.83
CA GLU A 63 -0.23 -4.61 -6.70
C GLU A 63 -1.25 -5.69 -6.33
N PHE A 64 -1.23 -6.79 -7.08
CA PHE A 64 -2.03 -7.97 -6.76
C PHE A 64 -1.34 -8.77 -5.65
N ILE A 65 -2.10 -9.14 -4.63
CA ILE A 65 -1.63 -9.92 -3.47
C ILE A 65 -2.48 -11.17 -3.33
N PRO A 66 -2.06 -12.19 -2.56
CA PRO A 66 -2.92 -13.33 -2.25
C PRO A 66 -4.29 -12.85 -1.72
N HIS A 67 -5.36 -13.31 -2.35
CA HIS A 67 -6.75 -13.00 -2.00
C HIS A 67 -7.15 -11.52 -2.02
N GLY A 68 -6.38 -10.64 -2.68
CA GLY A 68 -6.72 -9.21 -2.69
C GLY A 68 -5.91 -8.36 -3.65
N VAL A 69 -6.03 -7.04 -3.46
CA VAL A 69 -5.30 -6.00 -4.19
C VAL A 69 -4.98 -4.86 -3.24
N ARG A 70 -3.83 -4.22 -3.41
CA ARG A 70 -3.45 -3.02 -2.66
C ARG A 70 -2.93 -1.95 -3.61
N ARG A 71 -2.95 -0.68 -3.16
CA ARG A 71 -2.22 0.38 -3.87
C ARG A 71 -0.74 0.09 -3.73
N ARG A 72 0.00 0.19 -4.85
CA ARG A 72 1.45 0.17 -4.82
C ARG A 72 1.89 1.38 -4.00
N GLN A 73 2.35 1.12 -2.78
CA GLN A 73 3.06 2.15 -2.03
C GLN A 73 4.41 2.32 -2.71
N PRO A 74 4.89 3.58 -2.89
CA PRO A 74 6.31 3.74 -3.16
C PRO A 74 7.03 3.00 -2.04
N GLU A 75 7.97 2.12 -2.41
CA GLU A 75 8.80 1.43 -1.43
C GLU A 75 9.34 2.51 -0.50
N GLN A 76 8.86 2.51 0.75
CA GLN A 76 9.37 3.45 1.73
C GLN A 76 10.86 3.14 1.82
N ASP A 77 11.72 4.14 1.57
CA ASP A 77 13.15 3.99 1.78
C ASP A 77 13.38 3.85 3.29
N LYS A 78 13.23 2.62 3.77
CA LYS A 78 13.37 2.23 5.18
C LYS A 78 14.77 2.57 5.67
N THR A 79 15.76 2.49 4.79
CA THR A 79 17.15 2.83 5.08
C THR A 79 17.29 4.32 5.35
N ALA A 80 16.71 5.18 4.50
CA ALA A 80 16.69 6.62 4.75
C ALA A 80 15.90 6.98 6.01
N LEU A 81 14.74 6.34 6.23
CA LEU A 81 13.93 6.56 7.43
C LEU A 81 14.69 6.17 8.71
N LEU A 82 15.30 4.99 8.71
CA LEU A 82 16.11 4.52 9.84
C LEU A 82 17.29 5.44 10.09
N SER A 83 18.00 5.86 9.04
CA SER A 83 19.12 6.80 9.16
C SER A 83 18.67 8.13 9.78
N ARG A 84 17.48 8.62 9.40
CA ARG A 84 16.89 9.83 9.98
C ARG A 84 16.51 9.65 11.45
N LEU A 85 15.88 8.53 11.80
CA LEU A 85 15.54 8.21 13.19
C LEU A 85 16.80 8.13 14.07
N GLN A 86 17.86 7.48 13.59
CA GLN A 86 19.14 7.40 14.28
C GLN A 86 19.81 8.76 14.44
N ALA A 87 19.69 9.66 13.45
CA ALA A 87 20.20 11.02 13.55
C ALA A 87 19.45 11.83 14.63
N ILE A 88 18.11 11.73 14.66
CA ILE A 88 17.28 12.37 15.70
C ILE A 88 17.66 11.83 17.09
N SER A 89 17.73 10.51 17.25
CA SER A 89 18.10 9.86 18.51
C SER A 89 19.48 10.32 19.01
N ARG A 90 20.50 10.33 18.13
CA ARG A 90 21.85 10.80 18.49
C ARG A 90 21.87 12.27 18.88
N ALA A 91 21.18 13.13 18.13
CA ALA A 91 21.11 14.55 18.46
C ALA A 91 20.41 14.80 19.80
N SER A 92 19.34 14.06 20.10
CA SER A 92 18.67 14.12 21.41
C SER A 92 19.57 13.62 22.53
N ALA A 93 20.27 12.50 22.33
CA ALA A 93 21.21 11.97 23.32
C ALA A 93 22.33 12.99 23.62
N ALA A 94 22.88 13.64 22.60
CA ALA A 94 23.89 14.69 22.78
C ALA A 94 23.36 15.89 23.58
N ARG A 95 22.09 16.29 23.40
CA ARG A 95 21.48 17.37 24.20
C ARG A 95 21.25 16.99 25.66
N LEU A 96 20.99 15.70 25.92
CA LEU A 96 20.77 15.17 27.27
C LEU A 96 22.07 14.78 27.98
N GLN A 97 23.22 14.83 27.30
CA GLN A 97 24.51 14.56 27.95
C GLN A 97 24.75 15.56 29.08
N GLY A 98 24.94 15.02 30.29
CA GLY A 98 25.15 15.81 31.51
C GLY A 98 23.86 16.31 32.18
N ILE A 99 22.68 16.06 31.59
CA ILE A 99 21.40 16.26 32.27
C ILE A 99 21.13 15.01 33.09
N ALA A 100 21.06 15.16 34.42
CA ALA A 100 20.67 14.07 35.29
C ALA A 100 19.25 13.61 34.89
N PRO A 101 19.01 12.30 34.72
CA PRO A 101 17.66 11.82 34.46
C PRO A 101 16.76 12.23 35.64
N LEU A 102 15.55 12.69 35.34
CA LEU A 102 14.54 12.92 36.38
C LEU A 102 14.33 11.61 37.14
N THR A 103 14.45 11.70 38.45
CA THR A 103 14.13 10.63 39.38
C THR A 103 12.66 10.71 39.77
N ASP A 104 12.16 9.65 40.41
CA ASP A 104 10.79 9.69 40.95
C ASP A 104 10.61 10.81 41.98
N GLU A 105 11.65 11.13 42.77
CA GLU A 105 11.66 12.24 43.73
C GLU A 105 11.59 13.62 43.05
N ASP A 106 12.00 13.73 41.78
CA ASP A 106 11.89 14.97 41.00
C ASP A 106 10.50 15.13 40.36
N LEU A 107 9.71 14.06 40.29
CA LEU A 107 8.45 14.00 39.56
C LEU A 107 7.24 13.92 40.49
N TYR A 108 7.40 13.33 41.68
CA TYR A 108 6.32 13.03 42.60
C TYR A 108 6.66 13.46 44.02
N ASP A 109 5.66 13.97 44.74
CA ASP A 109 5.75 14.25 46.17
C ASP A 109 5.73 12.95 47.01
N ASP A 110 5.89 13.09 48.33
CA ASP A 110 5.86 11.95 49.27
C ASP A 110 4.52 11.19 49.28
N ASN A 111 3.46 11.77 48.70
CA ASN A 111 2.14 11.15 48.54
C ASN A 111 1.96 10.50 47.16
N GLY A 112 2.97 10.55 46.29
CA GLY A 112 2.94 10.03 44.92
C GLY A 112 2.15 10.91 43.93
N LEU A 113 1.88 12.16 44.28
CA LEU A 113 1.22 13.14 43.40
C LEU A 113 2.27 13.93 42.63
N PRO A 114 1.99 14.38 41.39
CA PRO A 114 2.92 15.19 40.63
C PRO A 114 3.33 16.45 41.41
N ALA A 115 4.64 16.67 41.54
CA ALA A 115 5.22 17.83 42.22
C ALA A 115 4.95 19.16 41.48
#